data_AF-A0A4Q5QM41-F1
#
_entry.id   AF-A0A4Q5QM41-F1
#
_cell.length_a   1.000
_cell.length_b   1.000
_cell.length_c   1.000
_cell.angle_alpha   90.00
_cell.angle_beta   90.00
_cell.angle_gamma   90.00
#
_symmetry.space_group_name_H-M   'P 1'
#
loop_
_entity.id
_entity.type
_entity.pdbx_description
1 polymer ?
#
loop_
_entity_poly.entity_id
_entity_poly.type
_entity_poly.pdbx_seq_one_letter_code
_entity_poly.pdbx_strand_id
1 'polypeptide(L)' 'HRHRYEVNTGYKEALEQGGLVFSGMSPDGTLPEIVERPDHPWFVGVQFHPELKSKPFDPHPLFASFIEAAVKQSRLV' A
#
# COMPACT_ATOMS: atom_id res chain seq x y z
N HIS A 1 -11.51 7.48 1.78
CA HIS A 1 -10.53 8.42 2.35
C HIS A 1 -11.19 9.13 3.53
N ARG A 2 -10.46 9.34 4.62
CA ARG A 2 -10.91 10.14 5.78
C ARG A 2 -9.69 10.74 6.48
N HIS A 3 -8.99 11.61 5.77
CA HIS A 3 -7.75 12.23 6.21
C HIS A 3 -7.68 13.67 5.67
N ARG A 4 -6.64 14.41 6.07
CA ARG A 4 -6.40 15.81 5.65
C ARG A 4 -4.97 16.07 5.17
N TYR A 5 -4.09 15.11 5.38
CA TYR A 5 -2.67 15.24 5.05
C TYR A 5 -2.38 14.37 3.84
N GLU A 6 -1.68 14.97 2.89
CA GLU A 6 -1.23 14.35 1.66
C GLU A 6 0.29 14.18 1.69
N VAL A 7 0.81 13.27 0.87
CA VAL A 7 2.26 13.17 0.66
C VAL A 7 2.74 14.45 -0.04
N ASN A 8 3.77 15.09 0.52
CA ASN A 8 4.40 16.22 -0.13
C ASN A 8 5.26 15.72 -1.31
N THR A 9 4.81 16.04 -2.54
CA THR A 9 5.47 15.63 -3.78
C THR A 9 6.89 16.15 -3.94
N GLY A 10 7.27 17.22 -3.23
CA GLY A 10 8.65 17.69 -3.15
C GLY A 10 9.63 16.67 -2.54
N TYR A 11 9.14 15.68 -1.81
CA TYR A 11 9.94 14.58 -1.27
C TYR A 11 9.85 13.29 -2.10
N LYS A 12 9.09 13.27 -3.20
CA LYS A 12 8.83 12.06 -3.98
C LYS A 12 10.12 11.40 -4.44
N GLU A 13 11.01 12.17 -5.07
CA GLU A 13 12.27 11.64 -5.59
C GLU A 13 13.18 11.08 -4.49
N ALA A 14 13.27 11.78 -3.34
CA ALA A 14 14.05 11.30 -2.21
C ALA A 14 13.50 9.99 -1.62
N LEU A 15 12.16 9.83 -1.59
CA LEU A 15 11.51 8.60 -1.16
C LEU A 15 11.72 7.46 -2.17
N GLU A 16 11.67 7.74 -3.47
CA GLU A 16 11.94 6.78 -4.54
C GLU A 16 13.41 6.30 -4.52
N GLN A 17 14.36 7.21 -4.30
CA GLN A 17 15.77 6.86 -4.10
C GLN A 17 15.98 5.97 -2.86
N GLY A 18 15.11 6.09 -1.85
CA GLY A 18 15.06 5.21 -0.68
C GLY A 18 14.45 3.82 -0.93
N GLY A 19 14.02 3.53 -2.16
CA GLY A 19 13.43 2.26 -2.57
C GLY A 19 11.90 2.17 -2.46
N LEU A 20 11.22 3.27 -2.12
CA LEU A 20 9.76 3.31 -2.10
C LEU A 20 9.22 3.51 -3.52
N VAL A 21 8.19 2.77 -3.91
CA VAL A 21 7.53 2.91 -5.22
C VAL A 21 6.15 3.50 -5.02
N PHE A 22 5.84 4.59 -5.72
CA PHE A 22 4.50 5.17 -5.77
C PHE A 22 3.66 4.44 -6.83
N SER A 23 3.09 3.27 -6.47
CA SER A 23 2.40 2.37 -7.40
C SER A 23 0.95 2.77 -7.71
N GLY A 24 0.35 3.65 -6.90
CA GLY A 24 -0.98 4.19 -7.12
C GLY A 24 -1.00 5.70 -6.93
N MET A 25 -1.51 6.39 -7.93
CA MET A 25 -1.72 7.84 -7.92
C MET A 25 -3.21 8.14 -8.05
N SER A 26 -3.62 9.32 -7.60
CA SER A 26 -4.94 9.88 -7.86
C SER A 26 -5.21 9.96 -9.38
N PRO A 27 -6.48 10.05 -9.83
CA PRO A 27 -6.81 10.06 -11.26
C PRO A 27 -6.15 11.18 -12.08
N ASP A 28 -5.84 12.31 -11.44
CA ASP A 28 -5.11 13.45 -12.00
C ASP A 28 -3.58 13.30 -11.92
N GLY A 29 -3.08 12.23 -11.28
CA GLY A 29 -1.67 11.88 -11.17
C GLY A 29 -0.88 12.70 -10.15
N THR A 30 -1.54 13.53 -9.33
CA THR A 30 -0.87 14.49 -8.45
C THR A 30 -0.62 13.95 -7.04
N LEU A 31 -1.53 13.14 -6.51
CA LEU A 31 -1.49 12.64 -5.14
C LEU A 31 -1.16 11.16 -5.10
N PRO A 32 -0.11 10.76 -4.37
CA PRO A 32 0.12 9.38 -3.99
C PRO A 32 -1.02 8.78 -3.17
N GLU A 33 -1.57 7.67 -3.66
CA GLU A 33 -2.65 6.92 -3.00
C GLU A 33 -2.18 5.55 -2.49
N ILE A 34 -1.20 4.95 -3.18
CA ILE A 34 -0.64 3.63 -2.87
C ILE A 34 0.88 3.69 -3.01
N VAL A 35 1.58 3.09 -2.03
CA VAL A 35 3.02 2.91 -2.04
C VAL A 35 3.39 1.45 -1.80
N GLU A 36 4.48 1.01 -2.41
CA GLU A 36 5.01 -0.34 -2.31
C GLU A 36 6.51 -0.32 -2.06
N ARG A 37 7.06 -1.42 -1.54
CA ARG A 37 8.49 -1.56 -1.31
C ARG A 37 8.98 -2.91 -1.86
N PRO A 38 9.63 -2.94 -3.04
CA PRO A 38 9.95 -4.18 -3.74
C PRO A 38 10.96 -5.10 -3.05
N ASP A 39 11.82 -4.56 -2.17
CA ASP A 39 12.81 -5.33 -1.39
C ASP A 39 12.21 -6.00 -0.14
N HIS A 40 10.89 -5.91 0.06
CA HIS A 40 10.18 -6.57 1.15
C HIS A 40 9.16 -7.58 0.60
N PRO A 41 9.05 -8.80 1.15
CA PRO A 41 8.22 -9.88 0.59
C PRO A 41 6.73 -9.53 0.48
N TRP A 42 6.25 -8.62 1.32
CA TRP A 42 4.94 -8.00 1.20
C TRP A 42 4.95 -6.64 1.90
N PHE A 43 4.92 -5.55 1.16
CA PHE A 43 4.85 -4.19 1.72
C PHE A 43 3.98 -3.33 0.82
N VAL A 44 2.81 -2.95 1.33
CA VAL A 44 1.86 -2.08 0.64
C VAL A 44 1.31 -1.09 1.66
N GLY A 45 1.40 0.21 1.37
CA GLY A 45 0.76 1.28 2.11
C GLY A 45 -0.34 1.91 1.26
N VAL A 46 -1.51 2.15 1.84
CA VAL A 46 -2.62 2.82 1.16
C VAL A 46 -3.14 3.97 2.01
N GLN A 47 -3.59 5.04 1.34
CA GLN A 47 -4.13 6.21 2.02
C GLN A 47 -5.64 6.09 2.30
N PHE A 48 -6.35 5.26 1.54
CA PHE A 48 -7.75 4.94 1.76
C PHE A 48 -7.96 3.86 2.82
N HIS A 49 -9.23 3.58 3.11
CA HIS A 49 -9.66 2.60 4.12
C HIS A 49 -10.21 1.33 3.43
N PRO A 50 -9.36 0.37 3.03
CA PRO A 50 -9.82 -0.88 2.41
C PRO A 50 -10.69 -1.72 3.34
N GLU A 51 -10.51 -1.59 4.66
CA GLU A 51 -11.26 -2.30 5.70
C GLU A 51 -12.75 -2.03 5.62
N LEU A 52 -13.14 -0.80 5.25
CA LEU A 52 -14.55 -0.41 5.17
C LEU A 52 -15.26 -1.04 3.96
N LYS A 53 -14.51 -1.58 2.99
CA LYS A 53 -15.05 -2.27 1.81
C LYS A 53 -14.93 -3.80 1.89
N SER A 54 -14.16 -4.33 2.84
CA SER A 54 -13.98 -5.76 3.01
C SER A 54 -15.23 -6.42 3.61
N LYS A 55 -15.61 -7.61 3.11
CA LYS A 55 -16.76 -8.38 3.60
C LYS A 55 -16.36 -9.83 3.90
N PRO A 56 -17.10 -10.56 4.76
CA PRO A 56 -16.75 -11.94 5.12
C PRO A 56 -16.63 -12.91 3.94
N PHE A 57 -17.50 -12.77 2.93
CA PHE A 57 -17.50 -13.62 1.72
C PHE A 57 -16.87 -12.96 0.50
N ASP A 58 -16.35 -11.74 0.67
CA ASP A 58 -15.69 -10.96 -0.38
C ASP A 58 -14.59 -10.10 0.29
N PRO A 59 -13.52 -10.75 0.79
CA PRO A 59 -12.48 -10.06 1.51
C PRO A 59 -11.72 -9.14 0.56
N HIS A 60 -11.43 -7.92 1.01
CA HIS A 60 -10.68 -6.99 0.18
C HIS A 60 -9.28 -7.55 -0.15
N PRO A 61 -8.82 -7.49 -1.41
CA PRO A 61 -7.60 -8.18 -1.87
C PRO A 61 -6.34 -7.89 -1.04
N LEU A 62 -6.18 -6.65 -0.57
CA LEU A 62 -5.05 -6.28 0.32
C LEU A 62 -4.97 -7.15 1.59
N PHE A 63 -6.11 -7.44 2.24
CA PHE A 63 -6.10 -8.26 3.46
C PHE A 63 -5.87 -9.73 3.12
N ALA A 64 -6.52 -10.24 2.07
CA ALA A 64 -6.33 -11.62 1.63
C ALA A 64 -4.85 -11.88 1.28
N SER A 65 -4.24 -10.99 0.50
CA SER A 65 -2.84 -11.05 0.11
C SER A 65 -1.89 -10.87 1.30
N PHE A 66 -2.19 -9.96 2.24
CA PHE A 66 -1.39 -9.78 3.45
C PHE A 66 -1.32 -11.08 4.28
N ILE A 67 -2.47 -11.72 4.51
CA ILE A 67 -2.52 -12.98 5.27
C ILE A 67 -1.81 -14.10 4.52
N GLU A 68 -1.97 -14.19 3.19
CA GLU A 68 -1.24 -15.15 2.38
C GLU A 68 0.28 -14.97 2.53
N ALA A 69 0.78 -13.74 2.44
CA ALA A 69 2.18 -13.41 2.64
C ALA A 69 2.66 -13.74 4.06
N ALA A 70 1.86 -13.43 5.09
CA ALA A 70 2.19 -13.75 6.48
C ALA A 70 2.29 -15.27 6.71
N VAL A 71 1.38 -16.06 6.11
CA VAL A 71 1.43 -17.52 6.17
C VAL A 71 2.64 -18.09 5.42
N LYS A 72 3.02 -17.50 4.27
CA LYS A 72 4.25 -17.89 3.57
C LYS A 72 5.48 -17.59 4.43
N GLN A 73 5.56 -16.41 5.04
CA GLN A 73 6.67 -16.01 5.88
C GLN A 73 6.79 -16.86 7.15
N SER A 74 5.68 -17.22 7.80
CA SER A 74 5.72 -18.05 9.01
C SER A 74 6.20 -19.48 8.76
N ARG A 75 6.09 -19.97 7.52
CA ARG A 75 6.58 -21.30 7.10
C ARG A 75 8.04 -21.31 6.65
N LEU A 76 8.65 -20.14 6.47
CA LEU A 76 10.07 -19.98 6.12
C LEU A 76 10.98 -19.95 7.36
N VAL A 77 10.38 -20.01 8.57
CA VAL A 77 11.04 -20.17 9.86
C VAL A 77 10.97 -21.63 10.29
#